data_AF-A0A418MML8-F1
#
_entry.id   AF-A0A418MML8-F1
#
_cell.length_a   1.000
_cell.length_b   1.000
_cell.length_c   1.000
_cell.angle_alpha   90.00
_cell.angle_beta   90.00
_cell.angle_gamma   90.00
#
_symmetry.space_group_name_H-M   'P 1'
#
loop_
_entity.id
_entity.type
_entity.pdbx_description
1 polymer ?
#
loop_
_entity_poly.entity_id
_entity_poly.type
_entity_poly.pdbx_seq_one_letter_code
_entity_poly.pdbx_strand_id
1 'polypeptide(L)'
;MMSGPPTPPSRVDVEARFAAILDGGQSRDEVDRWATRALRSLECAEVDEVIWWALGVLSGVDLRHGPGGPYLHDDEQVLGWLVEFRKRSAPSGDRPG
;
A
#
# COMPACT_ATOMS: atom_id res chain seq x y z
N MET A 1 -8.31 -5.45 -26.82
CA MET A 1 -8.14 -4.01 -26.56
C MET A 1 -6.80 -3.84 -25.86
N MET A 2 -5.86 -3.12 -26.48
CA MET A 2 -4.58 -2.82 -25.83
C MET A 2 -4.85 -1.72 -24.80
N SER A 3 -5.20 -2.11 -23.58
CA SER A 3 -5.06 -1.21 -22.43
C SER A 3 -3.62 -0.70 -22.45
N GLY A 4 -3.44 0.62 -22.30
CA GLY A 4 -2.11 1.22 -22.24
C GLY A 4 -1.23 0.55 -21.16
N PRO A 5 0.09 0.80 -21.16
CA PRO A 5 0.97 0.21 -20.17
C PRO A 5 0.39 0.44 -18.77
N PRO A 6 0.33 -0.61 -17.93
CA PRO A 6 -0.24 -0.50 -16.59
C PRO A 6 0.53 0.58 -15.83
N THR A 7 -0.20 1.59 -15.38
CA THR A 7 0.39 2.73 -14.67
C THR A 7 0.39 2.44 -13.18
N PRO A 8 1.54 2.45 -12.50
CA PRO A 8 1.59 2.26 -11.06
C PRO A 8 0.82 3.36 -10.34
N PRO A 9 0.17 3.05 -9.20
CA PRO A 9 -0.41 4.06 -8.33
C PRO A 9 0.64 5.09 -7.92
N SER A 10 0.22 6.36 -7.83
CA SER A 10 1.12 7.40 -7.33
C SER A 10 1.34 7.24 -5.83
N ARG A 11 2.39 7.89 -5.31
CA ARG A 11 2.65 7.93 -3.86
C ARG A 11 1.46 8.51 -3.09
N VAL A 12 0.76 9.48 -3.67
CA VAL A 12 -0.44 10.10 -3.09
C VAL A 12 -1.59 9.09 -3.03
N ASP A 13 -1.78 8.28 -4.07
CA ASP A 13 -2.82 7.25 -4.08
C ASP A 13 -2.59 6.22 -2.97
N VAL A 14 -1.35 5.75 -2.83
CA VAL A 14 -0.97 4.78 -1.79
C VAL A 14 -1.15 5.38 -0.39
N GLU A 15 -0.67 6.61 -0.18
CA GLU A 15 -0.81 7.31 1.10
C GLU A 15 -2.28 7.50 1.49
N ALA A 16 -3.13 7.85 0.52
CA ALA A 16 -4.57 8.00 0.73
C ALA A 16 -5.22 6.68 1.17
N ARG A 17 -4.74 5.52 0.70
CA ARG A 17 -5.28 4.22 1.15
C ARG A 17 -4.92 3.91 2.60
N PHE A 18 -3.70 4.20 3.03
CA PHE A 18 -3.32 4.06 4.43
C PHE A 18 -4.16 4.98 5.33
N ALA A 19 -4.31 6.25 4.94
CA ALA A 19 -5.12 7.20 5.69
C ALA A 19 -6.59 6.75 5.79
N ALA A 20 -7.16 6.28 4.68
CA ALA A 20 -8.55 5.83 4.63
C ALA A 20 -8.85 4.60 5.51
N ILE A 21 -7.87 3.73 5.74
CA ILE A 21 -8.02 2.64 6.72
C ILE A 21 -8.09 3.20 8.14
N LEU A 22 -7.18 4.13 8.47
CA LEU A 22 -7.02 4.67 9.82
C LEU A 22 -8.17 5.60 10.22
N ASP A 23 -8.75 6.33 9.27
CA ASP A 23 -9.92 7.19 9.50
C ASP A 23 -11.27 6.45 9.39
N GLY A 24 -11.25 5.17 8.97
CA GLY A 24 -12.44 4.35 8.78
C GLY A 24 -13.25 4.66 7.51
N GLY A 25 -12.73 5.50 6.62
CA GLY A 25 -13.34 5.86 5.33
C GLY A 25 -13.29 4.73 4.30
N GLN A 26 -12.39 3.76 4.46
CA GLN A 26 -12.37 2.51 3.71
C GLN A 26 -12.09 1.31 4.59
N SER A 27 -12.74 0.19 4.28
CA SER A 27 -12.45 -1.08 4.95
C SER A 27 -11.11 -1.65 4.48
N ARG A 28 -10.49 -2.46 5.35
CA ARG A 28 -9.27 -3.21 5.03
C ARG A 28 -9.45 -4.15 3.83
N ASP A 29 -10.62 -4.78 3.68
CA ASP A 29 -10.95 -5.65 2.53
C ASP A 29 -10.99 -4.85 1.22
N GLU A 30 -11.55 -3.65 1.21
CA GLU A 30 -11.55 -2.80 0.02
C GLU A 30 -10.14 -2.40 -0.42
N VAL A 31 -9.28 -2.08 0.56
CA VAL A 31 -7.89 -1.70 0.29
C VAL A 31 -7.05 -2.90 -0.12
N ASP A 32 -7.23 -4.07 0.51
CA ASP A 32 -6.59 -5.33 0.09
C ASP A 32 -6.90 -5.64 -1.38
N ARG A 33 -8.18 -5.63 -1.75
CA ARG A 33 -8.59 -5.96 -3.13
C ARG A 33 -8.05 -4.96 -4.12
N TRP A 34 -7.97 -3.69 -3.74
CA TRP A 34 -7.34 -2.65 -4.54
C TRP A 34 -5.84 -2.92 -4.73
N ALA A 35 -5.10 -3.19 -3.65
CA ALA A 35 -3.66 -3.42 -3.69
C ALA A 35 -3.33 -4.70 -4.48
N THR A 36 -4.06 -5.78 -4.25
CA THR A 36 -3.90 -7.05 -4.98
C THR A 36 -4.19 -6.88 -6.47
N ARG A 37 -5.16 -6.04 -6.85
CA ARG A 37 -5.43 -5.71 -8.27
C ARG A 37 -4.29 -4.87 -8.86
N ALA A 38 -3.79 -3.90 -8.12
CA ALA A 38 -2.66 -3.08 -8.56
C ALA A 38 -1.42 -3.96 -8.80
N LEU A 39 -1.02 -4.81 -7.85
CA LEU A 39 0.10 -5.74 -8.02
C LEU A 39 -0.04 -6.62 -9.26
N ARG A 40 -1.22 -7.22 -9.47
CA ARG A 40 -1.49 -8.04 -10.68
C ARG A 40 -1.36 -7.23 -11.97
N SER A 41 -1.75 -5.96 -11.96
CA SER A 41 -1.61 -5.13 -13.15
C SER A 41 -0.16 -4.75 -13.46
N LEU A 42 0.73 -4.78 -12.47
CA LEU A 42 2.10 -4.28 -12.58
C LEU A 42 3.14 -5.37 -12.89
N GLU A 43 2.71 -6.59 -13.25
CA GLU A 43 3.60 -7.75 -13.49
C GLU A 43 4.74 -7.47 -14.49
N CYS A 44 4.52 -6.56 -15.44
CA CYS A 44 5.52 -6.17 -16.45
C CYS A 44 5.87 -4.66 -16.41
N ALA A 45 5.49 -3.93 -15.36
CA ALA A 45 5.75 -2.50 -15.23
C ALA A 45 7.03 -2.24 -14.43
N GLU A 46 7.74 -1.16 -14.78
CA GLU A 46 8.74 -0.58 -13.89
C GLU A 46 8.03 0.17 -12.77
N VAL A 47 8.24 -0.26 -11.53
CA VAL A 47 7.55 0.27 -10.34
C VAL A 47 8.60 0.71 -9.33
N ASP A 48 8.40 1.89 -8.75
CA ASP A 48 9.19 2.37 -7.63
C ASP A 48 9.15 1.35 -6.47
N GLU A 49 10.31 0.97 -5.94
CA GLU A 49 10.46 0.00 -4.86
C GLU A 49 9.57 0.33 -3.64
N VAL A 50 9.39 1.62 -3.34
CA VAL A 50 8.57 2.10 -2.24
C VAL A 50 7.08 1.83 -2.51
N ILE A 51 6.63 2.01 -3.75
CA ILE A 51 5.26 1.68 -4.18
C ILE A 51 5.06 0.16 -4.15
N TRP A 52 6.03 -0.60 -4.66
CA TRP A 52 5.96 -2.06 -4.64
C TRP A 52 5.85 -2.62 -3.22
N TRP A 53 6.70 -2.13 -2.30
CA TRP A 53 6.64 -2.51 -0.89
C TRP A 53 5.29 -2.16 -0.26
N ALA A 54 4.78 -0.95 -0.51
CA ALA A 54 3.53 -0.50 0.08
C ALA A 54 2.33 -1.32 -0.41
N LEU A 55 2.26 -1.60 -1.72
CA LEU A 55 1.25 -2.50 -2.28
C LEU A 55 1.36 -3.90 -1.70
N GLY A 56 2.58 -4.38 -1.43
CA GLY A 56 2.83 -5.66 -0.80
C GLY A 56 2.26 -5.76 0.62
N VAL A 57 2.42 -4.73 1.46
CA VAL A 57 1.86 -4.76 2.83
C VAL A 57 0.36 -4.47 2.87
N LEU A 58 -0.16 -3.68 1.92
CA LEU A 58 -1.59 -3.43 1.79
C LEU A 58 -2.34 -4.66 1.23
N SER A 59 -1.66 -5.46 0.40
CA SER A 59 -2.12 -6.79 0.00
C SER A 59 -1.99 -7.74 1.18
N GLY A 60 -3.12 -8.06 1.82
CA GLY A 60 -3.21 -8.88 3.02
C GLY A 60 -3.51 -8.09 4.29
N VAL A 61 -3.79 -6.78 4.18
CA VAL A 61 -4.15 -5.96 5.35
C VAL A 61 -5.47 -6.39 6.00
N ASP A 62 -6.30 -7.13 5.28
CA ASP A 62 -7.57 -7.68 5.75
C ASP A 62 -7.44 -9.05 6.43
N LEU A 63 -6.24 -9.65 6.44
CA LEU A 63 -6.00 -10.96 7.02
C LEU A 63 -6.25 -10.95 8.53
N ARG A 64 -6.79 -12.07 9.02
CA ARG A 64 -7.14 -12.28 10.44
C ARG A 64 -6.46 -13.53 10.97
N HIS A 65 -6.29 -13.60 12.29
CA HIS A 65 -5.78 -14.80 12.97
C HIS A 65 -6.70 -16.03 12.81
N GLY A 66 -7.95 -15.82 12.39
CA GLY A 66 -8.93 -16.86 12.11
C GLY A 66 -10.31 -16.26 11.80
N PRO A 67 -11.32 -17.10 11.51
CA PRO A 67 -12.68 -16.64 11.25
C PRO A 67 -13.23 -15.81 12.43
N GLY A 68 -13.58 -14.56 12.18
CA GLY A 68 -14.06 -13.62 13.21
C GLY A 68 -13.00 -13.13 14.21
N GLY A 69 -11.74 -13.55 14.08
CA GLY A 69 -10.64 -13.09 14.90
C GLY A 69 -10.23 -11.65 14.58
N PRO A 70 -9.38 -11.03 15.42
CA PRO A 70 -8.81 -9.73 15.13
C PRO A 70 -7.95 -9.80 13.86
N TYR A 71 -7.76 -8.63 13.24
CA TYR A 71 -6.81 -8.48 12.14
C TYR A 71 -5.40 -8.85 12.60
N LEU A 72 -4.62 -9.47 11.70
CA LEU A 72 -3.19 -9.70 11.91
C LEU A 72 -2.44 -8.37 12.07
N HIS A 73 -2.98 -7.31 11.48
CA HIS A 73 -2.42 -5.97 11.44
C HIS A 73 -3.44 -4.97 12.00
N ASP A 74 -3.19 -4.51 13.23
CA ASP A 74 -3.98 -3.49 13.89
C ASP A 74 -3.72 -2.09 13.32
N ASP A 75 -4.44 -1.09 13.83
CA ASP A 75 -4.31 0.29 13.35
C ASP A 75 -2.92 0.88 13.67
N GLU A 76 -2.27 0.46 14.76
CA GLU A 76 -0.91 0.90 15.11
C GLU A 76 0.12 0.38 14.09
N GLN A 77 -0.01 -0.88 13.68
CA GLN A 77 0.83 -1.48 12.65
C GLN A 77 0.64 -0.78 11.29
N VAL A 78 -0.61 -0.46 10.92
CA VAL A 78 -0.92 0.28 9.69
C VAL A 78 -0.37 1.70 9.73
N LEU A 79 -0.49 2.39 10.87
CA LEU A 79 0.11 3.72 11.07
C LEU A 79 1.63 3.66 10.98
N GLY A 80 2.26 2.63 11.55
CA GLY A 80 3.69 2.39 11.44
C GLY A 80 4.15 2.26 10.00
N TRP A 81 3.40 1.52 9.17
CA TRP A 81 3.67 1.41 7.74
C TRP A 81 3.48 2.73 6.99
N LEU A 82 2.45 3.52 7.33
CA LEU A 82 2.25 4.85 6.74
C LEU A 82 3.43 5.79 7.04
N VAL A 83 3.92 5.80 8.27
CA VAL A 83 5.10 6.60 8.66
C VAL A 83 6.34 6.13 7.89
N GLU A 84 6.55 4.82 7.78
CA GLU A 84 7.67 4.25 7.03
C GLU A 84 7.57 4.56 5.53
N PHE A 85 6.37 4.46 4.96
CA PHE A 85 6.10 4.82 3.56
C PHE A 85 6.50 6.27 3.27
N ARG A 86 6.12 7.21 4.15
CA ARG A 86 6.47 8.63 4.04
C ARG A 86 7.98 8.85 4.14
N LYS A 87 8.67 8.15 5.04
CA LYS A 87 10.14 8.23 5.17
C LYS A 87 10.86 7.76 3.91
N ARG A 88 10.43 6.63 3.34
CA ARG A 88 11.00 6.09 2.09
C ARG A 88 10.64 6.94 0.87
N SER A 89 9.48 7.59 0.91
CA SER A 89 8.99 8.50 -0.14
C SER A 89 9.62 9.89 -0.08
N ALA A 90 10.27 10.26 1.03
CA ALA A 90 11.01 11.50 1.08
C ALA A 90 12.12 11.46 0.01
N PRO A 91 12.32 12.54 -0.76
CA PRO A 91 13.50 12.62 -1.61
C PRO A 91 14.70 12.36 -0.70
N SER A 92 15.58 11.44 -1.09
CA SER A 92 16.81 11.17 -0.34
C SER A 92 17.52 12.50 -0.16
N GLY A 93 17.37 13.10 1.02
CA GLY A 93 18.03 14.34 1.36
C GLY A 93 19.51 14.06 1.32
N ASP A 94 20.17 14.66 0.33
CA ASP A 94 21.58 15.01 0.29
C ASP A 94 22.47 14.16 1.21
N ARG A 95 23.09 13.12 0.65
CA ARG A 95 24.20 12.43 1.31
C ARG A 95 25.41 13.37 1.17
N PRO A 96 25.90 14.04 2.24
CA PRO A 96 27.15 14.77 2.11
C PRO A 96 28.25 13.72 1.88
N GLY A 97 29.07 13.99 0.85
CA GLY A 97 30.19 13.15 0.43
C GLY A 97 31.32 13.05 1.44
#